data_AF-A0A0Q9Y0V1-F1
#
_entry.id   AF-A0A0Q9Y0V1-F1
#
_cell.length_a   1.000
_cell.length_b   1.000
_cell.length_c   1.000
_cell.angle_alpha   90.00
_cell.angle_beta   90.00
_cell.angle_gamma   90.00
#
_symmetry.space_group_name_H-M   'P 1'
#
loop_
_entity.id
_entity.type
_entity.pdbx_description
1 polymer ?
#
loop_
_entity_poly.entity_id
_entity_poly.type
_entity_poly.pdbx_seq_one_letter_code
_entity_poly.pdbx_strand_id
1 'polypeptide(L)'
;MIIYYRRQDFDITSRPYFDITSRPWYGAALEKDDVYFTEPYMDEVFGKVILSIMKPIKVNDEPAGFVAIDLFLDKLPDIMESYTLGARQRWLFLFTF
;
A
#
# COMPACT_ATOMS: atom_id res chain seq x y z
N MET A 1 -9.00 1.60 -2.76
CA MET A 1 -9.06 1.42 -1.30
C MET A 1 -9.39 -0.03 -1.03
N ILE A 2 -8.53 -0.70 -0.28
CA ILE A 2 -8.63 -2.12 0.07
C ILE A 2 -8.68 -2.22 1.60
N ILE A 3 -9.48 -3.14 2.13
CA ILE A 3 -9.54 -3.44 3.56
C ILE A 3 -9.08 -4.88 3.76
N TYR A 4 -8.06 -5.06 4.59
CA TYR A 4 -7.53 -6.36 4.98
C TYR A 4 -7.99 -6.67 6.41
N TYR A 5 -8.59 -7.83 6.65
CA TYR A 5 -9.02 -8.28 7.97
C TYR A 5 -8.12 -9.38 8.51
N ARG A 6 -7.87 -9.37 9.82
CA ARG A 6 -7.00 -10.33 10.51
C ARG A 6 -7.75 -11.47 11.22
N ARG A 7 -9.03 -11.31 11.58
CA ARG A 7 -9.80 -12.36 12.29
C ARG A 7 -10.60 -13.26 11.35
N GLN A 8 -10.57 -14.56 11.62
CA GLN A 8 -11.28 -15.62 10.89
C GLN A 8 -12.82 -15.57 11.05
N ASP A 9 -13.36 -14.68 11.90
CA ASP A 9 -14.75 -14.76 12.39
C ASP A 9 -15.74 -13.84 11.65
N PHE A 10 -15.27 -12.97 10.76
CA PHE A 10 -16.13 -12.07 9.98
C PHE A 10 -15.89 -12.28 8.47
N ASP A 11 -16.88 -12.88 7.82
CA ASP A 11 -16.94 -13.19 6.39
C ASP A 11 -17.10 -11.92 5.53
N ILE A 12 -16.06 -11.10 5.50
CA ILE A 12 -15.79 -10.06 4.49
C ILE A 12 -14.29 -10.01 4.16
N THR A 13 -13.61 -11.15 4.30
CA THR A 13 -12.16 -11.28 4.19
C THR A 13 -11.68 -11.14 2.75
N SER A 14 -10.42 -10.71 2.61
CA SER A 14 -9.64 -10.98 1.40
C SER A 14 -9.83 -12.44 0.98
N ARG A 15 -9.95 -12.70 -0.33
CA ARG A 15 -10.23 -14.03 -0.91
C ARG A 15 -9.55 -15.15 -0.09
N PRO A 16 -10.19 -16.32 0.12
CA PRO A 16 -9.71 -17.37 1.04
C PRO A 16 -8.28 -17.88 0.81
N TYR A 17 -7.65 -17.51 -0.30
CA TYR A 17 -6.27 -17.84 -0.68
C TYR A 17 -5.29 -16.67 -0.54
N PHE A 18 -5.74 -15.52 -0.03
CA PHE A 18 -4.93 -14.31 0.10
C PHE A 18 -4.43 -14.18 1.53
N ASP A 19 -3.24 -14.74 1.76
CA ASP A 19 -2.55 -14.63 3.04
C ASP A 19 -1.89 -13.25 3.16
N ILE A 20 -2.48 -12.39 3.99
CA ILE A 20 -1.94 -11.06 4.26
C ILE A 20 -0.69 -11.09 5.15
N THR A 21 -0.45 -12.19 5.87
CA THR A 21 0.63 -12.29 6.86
C THR A 21 2.00 -12.54 6.23
N SER A 22 2.02 -13.11 5.02
CA SER A 22 3.21 -13.31 4.20
C SER A 22 3.69 -12.04 3.49
N ARG A 23 2.90 -10.95 3.52
CA ARG A 23 3.21 -9.73 2.76
C ARG A 23 4.41 -9.01 3.37
N PRO A 24 5.32 -8.47 2.54
CA PRO A 24 6.56 -7.85 3.01
C PRO A 24 6.31 -6.65 3.93
N TRP A 25 5.18 -5.97 3.76
CA TRP A 25 4.76 -4.84 4.58
C TRP A 25 4.07 -5.23 5.90
N TYR A 26 3.64 -6.49 6.07
CA TYR A 26 2.75 -6.88 7.18
C TYR A 26 3.36 -6.61 8.54
N GLY A 27 4.59 -7.06 8.77
CA GLY A 27 5.29 -6.83 10.05
C GLY A 27 5.46 -5.35 10.36
N ALA A 28 6.02 -4.59 9.42
CA ALA A 28 6.26 -3.16 9.59
C ALA A 28 4.97 -2.37 9.80
N ALA A 29 3.89 -2.71 9.10
CA ALA A 29 2.61 -2.03 9.21
C ALA A 29 1.92 -2.26 10.56
N LEU A 30 2.16 -3.39 11.23
CA LEU A 30 1.60 -3.70 12.55
C LEU A 30 2.17 -2.86 13.68
N GLU A 31 3.43 -2.47 13.54
CA GLU A 31 4.14 -1.67 14.54
C GLU A 31 3.78 -0.19 14.46
N LYS A 32 2.97 0.22 13.47
CA LYS A 32 2.55 1.61 13.30
C LYS A 32 1.19 1.84 13.96
N ASP A 33 1.03 3.02 14.54
CA ASP A 33 -0.26 3.50 15.05
C ASP A 33 -0.97 4.43 14.06
N ASP A 34 -0.25 4.93 13.06
CA ASP A 34 -0.75 5.86 12.06
C ASP A 34 -0.36 5.44 10.64
N VAL A 35 -0.60 6.33 9.67
CA VAL A 35 -0.32 6.10 8.25
C VAL A 35 1.13 5.66 8.04
N TYR A 36 1.27 4.55 7.33
CA TYR A 36 2.51 3.89 6.95
C TYR A 36 2.64 3.86 5.44
N PHE A 37 3.81 4.22 4.92
CA PHE A 37 4.17 4.07 3.52
C PHE A 37 5.08 2.87 3.40
N THR A 38 4.73 1.91 2.54
CA THR A 38 5.58 0.75 2.29
C THR A 38 6.79 1.13 1.45
N GLU A 39 7.86 0.35 1.55
CA GLU A 39 8.81 0.27 0.45
C GLU A 39 8.12 -0.27 -0.81
N PRO A 40 8.65 0.04 -2.01
CA PRO A 40 8.18 -0.57 -3.24
C PRO A 40 8.23 -2.10 -3.18
N TYR A 41 7.13 -2.75 -3.56
CA TYR A 41 7.06 -4.22 -3.61
C TYR A 41 6.27 -4.68 -4.83
N MET A 42 6.48 -5.94 -5.22
CA MET A 42 5.72 -6.56 -6.30
C MET A 42 4.32 -6.89 -5.79
N ASP A 43 3.29 -6.31 -6.41
CA ASP A 43 1.92 -6.75 -6.19
C ASP A 43 1.69 -8.10 -6.88
N GLU A 44 1.30 -9.10 -6.10
CA GLU A 44 1.07 -10.46 -6.61
C GLU A 44 -0.20 -10.61 -7.45
N VAL A 45 -1.16 -9.69 -7.37
CA VAL A 45 -2.39 -9.75 -8.17
C VAL A 45 -2.15 -9.26 -9.59
N PHE A 46 -1.40 -8.17 -9.74
CA PHE A 46 -1.15 -7.50 -11.02
C PHE A 46 0.25 -7.76 -11.60
N GLY A 47 1.19 -8.27 -10.80
CA GLY A 47 2.58 -8.47 -11.23
C GLY A 47 3.29 -7.14 -11.52
N LYS A 48 2.96 -6.09 -10.75
CA LYS A 48 3.51 -4.73 -10.92
C LYS A 48 4.14 -4.25 -9.63
N VAL A 49 5.18 -3.41 -9.75
CA VAL A 49 5.74 -2.74 -8.59
C VAL A 49 4.81 -1.62 -8.13
N ILE A 50 4.43 -1.67 -6.86
CA ILE A 50 3.55 -0.69 -6.23
C ILE A 50 4.18 -0.15 -4.94
N LEU A 51 3.68 1.00 -4.50
CA LEU A 51 3.84 1.50 -3.14
C LEU A 51 2.46 1.56 -2.49
N SER A 52 2.31 1.08 -1.26
CA SER A 52 1.04 1.13 -0.54
C SER A 52 1.08 2.16 0.58
N ILE A 53 0.00 2.92 0.70
CA ILE A 53 -0.30 3.76 1.87
C ILE A 53 -1.25 2.97 2.74
N MET A 54 -0.86 2.68 3.97
CA MET A 54 -1.56 1.75 4.85
C MET A 54 -1.87 2.41 6.20
N LYS A 55 -3.01 2.06 6.78
CA LYS A 55 -3.33 2.40 8.17
C LYS A 55 -3.87 1.18 8.89
N PRO A 56 -3.27 0.74 10.01
CA PRO A 56 -3.81 -0.35 10.79
C PRO A 56 -5.12 0.08 11.47
N ILE A 57 -6.08 -0.84 11.50
CA ILE A 57 -7.32 -0.72 12.25
C ILE A 57 -7.14 -1.52 13.54
N LYS A 58 -7.39 -0.90 14.69
CA LYS A 58 -7.37 -1.55 16.00
C LYS A 58 -8.77 -1.61 16.60
N VAL A 59 -9.10 -2.70 17.27
CA VAL A 59 -10.35 -2.89 18.04
C VAL A 59 -9.95 -3.37 19.42
N ASN A 60 -10.33 -2.62 20.47
CA ASN A 60 -9.88 -2.88 21.85
C ASN A 60 -8.33 -2.95 21.95
N ASP A 61 -7.64 -2.01 21.32
CA ASP A 61 -6.17 -1.92 21.22
C ASP A 61 -5.46 -3.09 20.51
N GLU A 62 -6.21 -4.09 20.05
CA GLU A 62 -5.70 -5.21 19.26
C GLU A 62 -5.80 -4.94 17.75
N PRO A 63 -4.77 -5.24 16.94
CA PRO A 63 -4.86 -5.07 15.49
C PRO A 63 -5.94 -5.98 14.90
N ALA A 64 -6.91 -5.38 14.22
CA ALA A 64 -8.03 -6.06 13.56
C ALA A 64 -7.84 -6.17 12.03
N GLY A 65 -7.01 -5.30 11.45
CA GLY A 65 -6.83 -5.24 10.01
C GLY A 65 -6.07 -4.01 9.53
N PHE A 66 -6.17 -3.71 8.23
CA PHE A 66 -5.57 -2.54 7.59
C PHE A 66 -6.51 -1.95 6.54
N VAL A 67 -6.49 -0.63 6.39
CA VAL A 67 -6.97 0.06 5.18
C VAL A 67 -5.76 0.42 4.35
N ALA A 68 -5.81 0.16 3.04
CA ALA A 68 -4.71 0.41 2.12
C ALA A 68 -5.15 1.09 0.82
N ILE A 69 -4.24 1.90 0.27
CA ILE A 69 -4.31 2.45 -1.09
C ILE A 69 -3.01 2.09 -1.79
N ASP A 70 -3.13 1.41 -2.94
CA ASP A 70 -1.98 1.02 -3.74
C ASP A 70 -1.74 2.06 -4.85
N LEU A 71 -0.49 2.50 -4.97
CA LEU A 71 0.01 3.37 -6.01
C LEU A 71 0.88 2.56 -6.94
N PHE A 72 0.43 2.37 -8.18
CA PHE A 72 1.24 1.74 -9.20
C PHE A 72 2.36 2.68 -9.64
N LEU A 73 3.61 2.22 -9.53
CA LEU A 73 4.75 3.05 -9.90
C LEU A 73 4.81 3.30 -11.41
N ASP A 74 4.24 2.40 -12.22
CA ASP A 74 4.12 2.58 -13.66
C ASP A 74 3.11 3.66 -14.08
N LYS A 75 2.28 4.15 -13.14
CA LYS A 75 1.36 5.28 -13.33
C LYS A 75 1.91 6.61 -12.86
N LEU A 76 3.02 6.62 -12.12
CA LEU A 76 3.65 7.85 -11.68
C LEU A 76 4.13 8.73 -12.85
N PRO A 77 4.72 8.20 -13.95
CA PRO A 77 5.08 9.02 -15.10
C PRO A 77 3.89 9.77 -15.69
N ASP A 78 2.76 9.08 -15.93
CA ASP A 78 1.53 9.69 -16.46
C ASP A 78 1.04 10.84 -15.55
N ILE A 79 1.09 10.64 -14.23
CA ILE A 79 0.73 11.66 -13.25
C ILE A 79 1.71 12.84 -13.31
N MET A 80 3.01 12.57 -13.36
CA MET A 80 4.05 13.61 -13.39
C MET A 80 4.00 14.44 -14.68
N GLU A 81 3.76 13.82 -15.83
CA GLU A 81 3.63 14.50 -17.12
C GLU A 81 2.44 15.46 -17.17
N SER A 82 1.38 15.19 -16.41
CA SER A 82 0.24 16.10 -16.28
C SER A 82 0.59 17.43 -15.60
N TYR A 83 1.72 17.49 -14.88
CA TYR A 83 2.22 18.72 -14.25
C TYR A 83 3.36 19.33 -15.08
N THR A 84 3.08 20.42 -15.77
CA THR A 84 4.10 21.17 -16.51
C THR A 84 4.96 21.97 -15.52
N LEU A 85 6.16 21.48 -15.21
CA LEU A 85 7.17 22.19 -14.41
C LEU A 85 7.85 23.30 -15.22
N GLY A 86 7.09 24.31 -15.64
CA GLY A 86 7.61 25.50 -16.34
C GLY A 86 8.27 25.21 -17.69
N ALA A 87 8.66 26.28 -18.39
CA ALA A 87 9.04 26.29 -19.81
C ALA A 87 10.33 25.51 -20.18
N ARG A 88 10.88 24.67 -19.29
CA ARG A 88 12.06 23.84 -19.55
C ARG A 88 11.86 22.46 -18.95
N GLN A 89 11.95 21.45 -19.80
CA GLN A 89 11.75 20.05 -19.45
C GLN A 89 12.72 19.64 -18.34
N ARG A 90 12.17 19.29 -17.17
CA ARG A 90 12.93 18.78 -16.01
C ARG A 90 12.31 17.44 -15.61
N TRP A 91 13.16 16.45 -15.40
CA TRP A 91 12.78 15.14 -14.91
C TRP A 91 12.63 15.19 -13.38
N LEU A 92 11.50 14.69 -12.87
CA LEU A 92 11.27 14.53 -11.44
C LEU A 92 11.56 13.06 -11.09
N PHE A 93 12.56 12.82 -10.24
CA PHE A 93 12.88 11.50 -9.73
C PHE A 93 12.34 11.38 -8.30
N LEU A 94 11.63 10.30 -8.00
CA LEU A 94 11.24 9.96 -6.64
C LEU A 94 12.29 8.98 -6.09
N PHE A 95 13.02 9.39 -5.06
CA PHE A 95 13.91 8.50 -4.31
C PHE A 95 13.18 8.02 -3.05
N THR A 96 13.27 6.72 -2.77
CA THR A 96 13.02 6.19 -1.42
C THR A 96 14.38 6.11 -0.69
N PHE A 97 14.40 6.41 0.61
CA PHE A 97 15.61 6.50 1.45
C PHE A 97 15.56 5.50 2.60
#